data_AF-A0A521Z818-F1
#
_entry.id   AF-A0A521Z818-F1
#
_cell.length_a   1.000
_cell.length_b   1.000
_cell.length_c   1.000
_cell.angle_alpha   90.00
_cell.angle_beta   90.00
_cell.angle_gamma   90.00
#
_symmetry.space_group_name_H-M   'P 1'
#
loop_
_entity.id
_entity.type
_entity.pdbx_description
1 polymer ?
#
loop_
_entity_poly.entity_id
_entity_poly.type
_entity_poly.pdbx_seq_one_letter_code
_entity_poly.pdbx_strand_id
1 'polypeptide(L)'
;MRASLLKKQGGFTLLELLIVIVIIAILVVLIVPNLVSGPQRARDSQRKSDLRNIKTALETYYNDSNSYPTSGTWKTDLSSGTTPYMKTVPADPKGGADYTYTPSPSGCAAGACTSYTLTTTLENKNDKEAPGGTYTVNSAN
;
A
#
# COMPACT_ATOMS: atom_id res chain seq x y z
N MET A 1 52.88 -7.49 -60.50
CA MET A 1 52.10 -8.44 -59.68
C MET A 1 51.52 -7.70 -58.48
N ARG A 2 50.19 -7.64 -58.33
CA ARG A 2 49.53 -7.20 -57.10
C ARG A 2 48.50 -8.26 -56.74
N ALA A 3 48.79 -9.07 -55.73
CA ALA A 3 47.84 -10.03 -55.20
C ALA A 3 46.85 -9.29 -54.31
N SER A 4 45.59 -9.20 -54.73
CA SER A 4 44.49 -8.69 -53.92
C SER A 4 44.06 -9.76 -52.91
N LEU A 5 44.26 -9.48 -51.62
CA LEU A 5 43.81 -10.33 -50.52
C LEU A 5 42.28 -10.27 -50.42
N LEU A 6 41.60 -11.28 -50.93
CA LEU A 6 40.16 -11.46 -50.75
C LEU A 6 39.86 -11.72 -49.27
N LYS A 7 39.26 -10.73 -48.62
CA LYS A 7 38.82 -10.78 -47.22
C LYS A 7 37.63 -11.75 -47.11
N LYS A 8 37.83 -12.92 -46.49
CA LYS A 8 36.74 -13.87 -46.19
C LYS A 8 35.74 -13.18 -45.26
N GLN A 9 34.52 -12.96 -45.75
CA GLN A 9 33.38 -12.60 -44.90
C GLN A 9 32.88 -13.89 -44.24
N GLY A 10 32.93 -13.96 -42.91
CA GLY A 10 32.39 -15.08 -42.14
C GLY A 10 30.87 -14.99 -42.06
N GLY A 11 30.17 -16.05 -42.44
CA GLY A 11 28.73 -16.18 -42.27
C GLY A 11 28.36 -16.68 -40.87
N PHE A 12 27.18 -16.29 -40.39
CA PHE A 12 26.59 -16.78 -39.15
C PHE A 12 26.33 -18.29 -39.24
N THR A 13 26.73 -19.06 -38.24
CA THR A 13 26.37 -20.48 -38.16
C THR A 13 24.98 -20.64 -37.52
N LEU A 14 24.21 -21.62 -38.00
CA LEU A 14 22.92 -21.99 -37.37
C LEU A 14 23.11 -22.38 -35.89
N LEU A 15 24.28 -22.93 -35.57
CA LEU A 15 24.64 -23.37 -34.22
C LEU A 15 24.86 -22.19 -33.28
N GLU A 16 25.46 -21.09 -33.75
CA GLU A 16 25.59 -19.85 -32.97
C GLU A 16 24.23 -19.27 -32.61
N LEU A 17 23.29 -19.23 -33.57
CA LEU A 17 21.94 -18.74 -33.29
C LEU A 17 21.18 -19.66 -32.32
N LEU A 18 21.37 -20.98 -32.45
CA LEU A 18 20.72 -21.98 -31.59
C LEU A 18 21.16 -21.87 -30.13
N ILE A 19 22.45 -21.68 -29.88
CA ILE A 19 22.97 -21.52 -28.51
C ILE A 19 22.42 -20.24 -27.87
N VAL A 20 22.32 -19.15 -28.63
CA VAL A 20 21.81 -17.87 -28.13
C VAL A 20 20.36 -17.97 -27.67
N ILE A 21 19.48 -18.60 -28.46
CA ILE A 21 18.07 -18.75 -28.06
C ILE A 21 17.90 -19.67 -26.86
N VAL A 22 18.75 -20.70 -26.71
CA VAL A 22 18.75 -21.59 -25.54
C VAL A 22 19.15 -20.82 -24.29
N ILE A 23 20.19 -19.99 -24.35
CA ILE A 23 20.61 -19.16 -23.22
C ILE A 23 19.52 -18.15 -22.84
N ILE A 24 18.90 -17.48 -23.82
CA ILE A 24 17.80 -16.53 -23.55
C ILE A 24 16.61 -17.24 -22.88
N ALA A 25 16.24 -18.44 -23.34
CA ALA A 25 15.15 -19.22 -22.76
C ALA A 25 15.41 -19.57 -21.28
N ILE A 26 16.64 -19.96 -20.94
CA ILE A 26 17.04 -20.27 -19.56
C ILE A 26 16.97 -19.02 -18.68
N LEU A 27 17.46 -17.88 -19.18
CA LEU A 27 17.47 -16.62 -18.42
C LEU A 27 16.05 -16.11 -18.11
N VAL A 28 15.12 -16.20 -19.08
CA VAL A 28 13.74 -15.74 -18.89
C VAL A 28 13.04 -16.54 -17.77
N VAL A 29 13.23 -17.85 -17.71
CA VAL A 29 12.62 -18.71 -16.68
C VAL A 29 13.04 -18.30 -15.26
N LEU A 30 14.29 -17.87 -15.07
CA LEU A 30 14.82 -17.48 -13.77
C LEU A 30 14.34 -16.09 -13.30
N ILE A 31 14.03 -15.18 -14.23
CA ILE A 31 13.74 -13.78 -13.91
C ILE A 31 12.26 -13.54 -13.57
N VAL A 32 11.34 -14.29 -14.19
CA VAL A 32 9.88 -14.09 -14.06
C VAL A 32 9.31 -14.20 -12.63
N PRO A 33 9.72 -15.13 -11.75
CA PRO A 33 8.97 -15.37 -10.51
C PRO A 33 9.06 -14.26 -9.45
N ASN A 34 9.98 -13.29 -9.58
CA ASN A 34 10.29 -12.34 -8.49
C ASN A 34 9.49 -11.03 -8.51
N LEU A 35 8.57 -10.82 -9.46
CA LEU A 35 7.95 -9.50 -9.68
C LEU A 35 6.65 -9.25 -8.90
N VAL A 36 6.06 -10.27 -8.26
CA VAL A 36 4.66 -10.17 -7.78
C VAL A 36 4.54 -9.73 -6.31
N SER A 37 5.57 -9.90 -5.48
CA SER A 37 5.47 -9.69 -4.02
C SER A 37 5.85 -8.27 -3.53
N GLY A 38 6.65 -7.53 -4.30
CA GLY A 38 7.10 -6.18 -3.94
C GLY A 38 5.96 -5.16 -3.79
N PRO A 39 5.05 -5.04 -4.77
CA PRO A 39 3.94 -4.09 -4.71
C PRO A 39 2.98 -4.35 -3.56
N GLN A 40 2.78 -5.61 -3.17
CA GLN A 40 1.90 -5.98 -2.06
C GLN A 40 2.41 -5.43 -0.73
N ARG A 41 3.69 -5.67 -0.41
CA ARG A 41 4.31 -5.19 0.83
C ARG A 41 4.32 -3.67 0.91
N ALA A 42 4.57 -3.00 -0.21
CA ALA A 42 4.52 -1.55 -0.28
C ALA A 42 3.12 -1.00 0.06
N ARG A 43 2.06 -1.61 -0.49
CA ARG A 43 0.68 -1.22 -0.19
C ARG A 43 0.29 -1.51 1.26
N ASP A 44 0.67 -2.65 1.82
CA ASP A 44 0.42 -2.95 3.23
C ASP A 44 1.14 -1.99 4.17
N SER A 45 2.40 -1.63 3.85
CA SER A 45 3.14 -0.59 4.58
C SER A 45 2.45 0.78 4.48
N GLN A 46 1.95 1.13 3.29
CA GLN A 46 1.20 2.37 3.08
C GLN A 46 -0.07 2.39 3.93
N ARG A 47 -0.90 1.34 3.90
CA ARG A 47 -2.09 1.19 4.75
C ARG A 47 -1.80 1.39 6.22
N LYS A 48 -0.73 0.74 6.73
CA LYS A 48 -0.31 0.88 8.14
C LYS A 48 0.07 2.33 8.45
N SER A 49 0.79 3.00 7.56
CA SER A 49 1.16 4.40 7.73
C SER A 49 -0.05 5.33 7.69
N ASP A 50 -1.00 5.07 6.79
CA ASP A 50 -2.22 5.87 6.65
C ASP A 50 -3.06 5.80 7.92
N LEU A 51 -3.27 4.60 8.49
CA LEU A 51 -3.99 4.47 9.76
C LEU A 51 -3.30 5.19 10.92
N ARG A 52 -1.96 5.19 10.97
CA ARG A 52 -1.20 5.93 11.98
C ARG A 52 -1.35 7.45 11.82
N ASN A 53 -1.31 7.94 10.58
CA ASN A 53 -1.52 9.36 10.28
C ASN A 53 -2.95 9.80 10.64
N ILE A 54 -3.96 8.97 10.32
CA ILE A 54 -5.35 9.23 10.69
C ILE A 54 -5.50 9.23 12.22
N LYS A 55 -4.86 8.29 12.93
CA LYS A 55 -4.83 8.31 14.40
C LYS A 55 -4.30 9.63 14.93
N THR A 56 -3.14 10.10 14.47
CA THR A 56 -2.58 11.38 14.92
C THR A 56 -3.54 12.55 14.68
N ALA A 57 -4.24 12.57 13.55
CA ALA A 57 -5.26 13.58 13.28
C ALA A 57 -6.46 13.46 14.23
N LEU A 58 -6.96 12.25 14.50
CA LEU A 58 -8.05 12.00 15.44
C LEU A 58 -7.69 12.38 16.88
N GLU A 59 -6.46 12.11 17.33
CA GLU A 59 -6.02 12.53 18.66
C GLU A 59 -5.93 14.07 18.75
N THR A 60 -5.50 14.72 17.67
CA THR A 60 -5.47 16.20 17.62
C THR A 60 -6.88 16.77 17.63
N TYR A 61 -7.81 16.18 16.89
CA TYR A 61 -9.23 16.52 16.92
C TYR A 61 -9.81 16.40 18.34
N TYR A 62 -9.48 15.32 19.06
CA TYR A 62 -9.93 15.11 20.42
C TYR A 62 -9.40 16.17 21.39
N ASN A 63 -8.14 16.60 21.22
CA ASN A 63 -7.57 17.66 22.06
C ASN A 63 -8.32 19.00 21.91
N ASP A 64 -8.88 19.28 20.74
CA ASP A 64 -9.61 20.53 20.49
C ASP A 64 -11.11 20.43 20.79
N SER A 65 -11.73 19.30 20.44
CA SER A 65 -13.19 19.10 20.52
C SER A 65 -13.63 18.28 21.73
N ASN A 66 -12.67 17.82 22.54
CA ASN A 66 -12.86 17.00 23.74
C ASN A 66 -13.72 15.74 23.53
N SER A 67 -13.80 15.28 22.29
CA SER A 67 -14.60 14.14 21.82
C SER A 67 -14.06 13.70 20.46
N TYR A 68 -14.31 12.44 20.09
CA TYR A 68 -14.02 11.95 18.74
C TYR A 68 -15.20 12.22 17.78
N PRO A 69 -14.95 12.25 16.45
CA PRO A 69 -16.02 12.46 15.50
C PRO A 69 -16.96 11.26 15.40
N THR A 70 -18.16 11.49 14.86
CA THR A 70 -19.14 10.41 14.66
C THR A 70 -18.78 9.56 13.44
N SER A 71 -19.38 8.36 13.33
CA SER A 71 -19.11 7.43 12.24
C SER A 71 -19.47 8.00 10.85
N GLY A 72 -20.42 8.93 10.78
CA GLY A 72 -20.86 9.55 9.53
C GLY A 72 -20.02 10.74 9.10
N THR A 73 -19.33 11.41 10.03
CA THR A 73 -18.68 12.71 9.80
C THR A 73 -17.17 12.67 9.97
N TRP A 74 -16.58 11.58 10.46
CA TRP A 74 -15.15 11.52 10.76
C TRP A 74 -14.23 11.98 9.63
N LYS A 75 -14.53 11.66 8.36
CA LYS A 75 -13.71 12.14 7.25
C LYS A 75 -13.82 13.65 7.06
N THR A 76 -15.04 14.18 7.05
CA THR A 76 -15.30 15.60 6.85
C THR A 76 -14.77 16.43 8.01
N ASP A 77 -14.91 15.93 9.24
CA ASP A 77 -14.43 16.59 10.45
C ASP A 77 -12.90 16.70 10.46
N LEU A 78 -12.21 15.70 9.87
CA LEU A 78 -10.75 15.71 9.77
C LEU A 78 -10.21 16.56 8.61
N SER A 79 -10.86 16.56 7.45
CA SER A 79 -10.34 17.22 6.24
C SER A 79 -10.92 18.58 5.93
N SER A 80 -12.12 18.88 6.44
CA SER A 80 -12.96 19.96 5.94
C SER A 80 -13.77 20.66 7.03
N GLY A 81 -13.52 20.33 8.30
CA GLY A 81 -14.08 21.04 9.43
C GLY A 81 -13.53 22.47 9.56
N THR A 82 -14.01 23.18 10.59
CA THR A 82 -13.54 24.54 10.94
C THR A 82 -12.03 24.62 11.11
N THR A 83 -11.42 23.52 11.59
CA THR A 83 -9.98 23.31 11.74
C THR A 83 -9.60 22.01 11.02
N PRO A 84 -8.96 22.05 9.84
CA PRO A 84 -8.56 20.83 9.15
C PRO A 84 -7.35 20.20 9.86
N TYR A 85 -7.51 18.96 10.33
CA TYR A 85 -6.46 18.17 11.02
C TYR A 85 -5.61 17.36 10.04
N MET A 86 -6.08 17.19 8.80
CA MET A 86 -5.31 16.60 7.72
C MET A 86 -5.75 17.17 6.37
N LYS A 87 -4.84 17.21 5.39
CA LYS A 87 -5.14 17.76 4.05
C LYS A 87 -6.20 16.94 3.30
N THR A 88 -6.09 15.62 3.36
CA THR A 88 -7.01 14.67 2.73
C THR A 88 -6.93 13.36 3.49
N VAL A 89 -8.06 12.73 3.81
CA VAL A 89 -8.08 11.37 4.34
C VAL A 89 -7.60 10.41 3.24
N PRO A 90 -6.51 9.65 3.43
CA PRO A 90 -6.04 8.71 2.43
C PRO A 90 -7.10 7.62 2.17
N ALA A 91 -7.17 7.19 0.92
CA ALA A 91 -7.96 6.04 0.50
C ALA A 91 -7.06 4.81 0.34
N ASP A 92 -7.65 3.62 0.32
CA ASP A 92 -6.89 2.38 0.14
C ASP A 92 -6.08 2.42 -1.19
N PRO A 93 -4.77 2.10 -1.18
CA PRO A 93 -3.91 2.22 -2.36
C PRO A 93 -4.26 1.24 -3.49
N LYS A 94 -5.13 0.26 -3.26
CA LYS A 94 -5.63 -0.67 -4.28
C LYS A 94 -6.99 -0.23 -4.85
N GLY A 95 -7.55 0.89 -4.37
CA GLY A 95 -8.90 1.34 -4.74
C GLY A 95 -10.02 0.44 -4.19
N GLY A 96 -9.74 -0.28 -3.10
CA GLY A 96 -10.68 -1.18 -2.45
C GLY A 96 -11.55 -0.50 -1.38
N ALA A 97 -12.06 -1.29 -0.44
CA ALA A 97 -12.83 -0.77 0.69
C ALA A 97 -11.97 0.23 1.50
N ASP A 98 -12.56 1.39 1.80
CA ASP A 98 -11.94 2.41 2.65
C ASP A 98 -11.67 1.90 4.06
N TYR A 99 -10.80 2.62 4.77
CA TYR A 99 -10.54 2.37 6.19
C TYR A 99 -11.82 2.47 7.00
N THR A 100 -12.04 1.46 7.83
CA THR A 100 -13.25 1.36 8.65
C THR A 100 -13.00 2.05 9.97
N TYR A 101 -13.81 3.08 10.25
CA TYR A 101 -13.80 3.82 11.51
C TYR A 101 -15.04 3.45 12.32
N THR A 102 -14.84 2.91 13.52
CA THR A 102 -15.92 2.58 14.45
C THR A 102 -15.72 3.37 15.75
N PRO A 103 -16.46 4.46 15.98
CA PRO A 103 -16.40 5.17 17.23
C PRO A 103 -17.16 4.40 18.32
N SER A 104 -16.80 4.69 19.57
CA SER A 104 -17.36 4.09 20.78
C SER A 104 -17.71 5.20 21.79
N PRO A 105 -18.87 5.12 22.48
CA PRO A 105 -19.92 4.08 22.37
C PRO A 105 -20.55 4.00 20.97
N SER A 106 -21.03 2.81 20.59
CA SER A 106 -21.61 2.62 19.24
C SER A 106 -22.81 3.55 19.04
N GLY A 107 -22.81 4.27 17.91
CA GLY A 107 -23.85 5.27 17.62
C GLY A 107 -23.78 6.53 18.47
N CYS A 108 -22.62 6.83 19.08
CA CYS A 108 -22.40 8.09 19.78
C CYS A 108 -22.76 9.31 18.92
N ALA A 109 -23.43 10.27 19.55
CA ALA A 109 -23.71 11.58 18.96
C ALA A 109 -22.44 12.45 18.97
N ALA A 110 -22.47 13.55 18.21
CA ALA A 110 -21.41 14.56 18.24
C ALA A 110 -21.19 15.04 19.69
N GLY A 111 -19.92 15.06 20.13
CA GLY A 111 -19.56 15.41 21.51
C GLY A 111 -19.59 14.25 22.51
N ALA A 112 -20.07 13.07 22.14
CA ALA A 112 -20.24 11.92 23.06
C ALA A 112 -19.33 10.72 22.76
N CYS A 113 -18.57 10.74 21.66
CA CYS A 113 -17.66 9.65 21.30
C CYS A 113 -16.36 9.76 22.12
N THR A 114 -16.03 8.72 22.89
CA THR A 114 -14.90 8.71 23.84
C THR A 114 -13.73 7.85 23.40
N SER A 115 -13.96 6.88 22.53
CA SER A 115 -12.93 6.02 21.96
C SER A 115 -13.26 5.67 20.51
N TYR A 116 -12.30 5.11 19.79
CA TYR A 116 -12.53 4.63 18.42
C TYR A 116 -11.61 3.45 18.09
N THR A 117 -12.04 2.71 17.07
CA THR A 117 -11.24 1.65 16.46
C THR A 117 -11.20 1.88 14.94
N LEU A 118 -9.99 2.01 14.41
CA LEU A 118 -9.69 2.04 12.98
C LEU A 118 -9.24 0.64 12.54
N THR A 119 -9.84 0.11 11.48
CA THR A 119 -9.45 -1.17 10.92
C THR A 119 -9.26 -1.12 9.41
N THR A 120 -8.33 -1.93 8.92
CA THR A 120 -8.13 -2.21 7.50
C THR A 120 -7.71 -3.65 7.31
N THR A 121 -8.05 -4.24 6.17
CA THR A 121 -7.52 -5.56 5.80
C THR A 121 -6.22 -5.39 5.02
N LEU A 122 -5.16 -6.07 5.47
CA LEU A 122 -3.90 -6.19 4.74
C LEU A 122 -3.99 -7.31 3.71
N GLU A 123 -3.22 -7.18 2.62
CA GLU A 123 -3.09 -8.24 1.63
C GLU A 123 -2.27 -9.41 2.19
N ASN A 124 -1.27 -9.13 3.03
CA ASN A 124 -0.53 -10.16 3.76
C ASN A 124 -1.31 -10.63 5.01
N LYS A 125 -1.99 -11.78 4.90
CA LYS A 125 -2.71 -12.42 6.02
C LYS A 125 -1.81 -12.94 7.14
N ASN A 126 -0.51 -13.11 6.87
CA ASN A 126 0.48 -13.62 7.83
C ASN A 126 1.29 -12.48 8.48
N ASP A 127 0.82 -11.24 8.38
CA ASP A 127 1.48 -10.11 9.01
C ASP A 127 1.33 -10.19 10.55
N LYS A 128 2.45 -10.04 11.27
CA LYS A 128 2.49 -10.19 12.73
C LYS A 128 1.69 -9.11 13.48
N GLU A 129 1.55 -7.94 12.88
CA GLU A 129 0.79 -6.82 13.45
C GLU A 129 -0.70 -6.88 13.12
N ALA A 130 -1.10 -7.81 12.24
CA ALA A 130 -2.48 -7.94 11.75
C ALA A 130 -2.92 -9.42 11.79
N PRO A 131 -3.15 -9.99 12.98
CA PRO A 131 -3.63 -11.36 13.12
C PRO A 131 -4.95 -11.53 12.36
N GLY A 132 -5.02 -12.55 11.49
CA GLY A 132 -6.17 -12.77 10.61
C GLY A 132 -6.25 -11.85 9.39
N GLY A 133 -5.22 -11.02 9.17
CA GLY A 133 -5.14 -10.07 8.05
C GLY A 133 -5.79 -8.71 8.33
N THR A 134 -6.29 -8.45 9.54
CA THR A 134 -6.85 -7.14 9.89
C THR A 134 -5.88 -6.36 10.76
N TYR A 135 -5.45 -5.20 10.27
CA TYR A 135 -4.65 -4.26 11.04
C TYR A 135 -5.58 -3.29 11.77
N THR A 136 -5.38 -3.17 13.08
CA THR A 136 -6.26 -2.41 13.97
C THR A 136 -5.47 -1.34 14.71
N VAL A 137 -6.01 -0.13 14.77
CA VAL A 137 -5.48 1.01 15.51
C VAL A 137 -6.58 1.58 16.39
N ASN A 138 -6.36 1.58 17.71
CA ASN A 138 -7.33 2.10 18.68
C ASN A 138 -6.95 3.51 19.15
N SER A 139 -7.93 4.21 19.73
CA SER A 139 -7.74 5.43 20.51
C SER A 139 -6.67 5.26 21.58
N ALA A 140 -6.05 6.38 21.98
CA ALA A 140 -5.07 6.37 23.07
C ALA A 140 -5.70 6.21 24.47
N ASN A 141 -7.01 6.49 24.59
CA ASN A 141 -7.83 6.32 25.79
C ASN A 141 -8.73 5.09 25.71
#